data_AF-A0AAN9YCL2-F1
#
_entry.id   AF-A0AAN9YCL2-F1
#
_cell.length_a   1.000
_cell.length_b   1.000
_cell.length_c   1.000
_cell.angle_alpha   90.00
_cell.angle_beta   90.00
_cell.angle_gamma   90.00
#
_symmetry.space_group_name_H-M   'P 1'
#
loop_
_entity.id
_entity.type
_entity.pdbx_description
1 polymer ?
#
loop_
_entity_poly.entity_id
_entity_poly.type
_entity_poly.pdbx_seq_one_letter_code
_entity_poly.pdbx_strand_id
1 'polypeptide(L)'
;MLSRNLTLPTGFSGCRWLSMDKFERFGDRPVPVNKQWLVPKSGTYPQGFEVGCVHVGIKPASKSQPNVVSIRSTGPLHLASAAAVFTKNGFPAASITVSKEILQSSKGHGVRGVIANSWCANTLTGVTGLQDSSAVAEAAGRSLADGRPDGEDSASFLVMHTGVGGKRLPIGPI
;
A
#
# COMPACT_ATOMS: atom_id res chain seq x y z
N MET A 1 25.48 3.10 13.08
CA MET A 1 26.00 2.19 14.13
C MET A 1 24.79 1.87 15.01
N LEU A 2 24.12 0.72 14.98
CA LEU A 2 24.41 -0.63 14.50
C LEU A 2 23.41 -1.08 13.41
N SER A 3 23.90 -1.78 12.38
CA SER A 3 23.08 -2.55 11.45
C SER A 3 22.61 -3.83 12.13
N ARG A 4 21.30 -4.08 12.20
CA ARG A 4 20.78 -5.43 12.47
C ARG A 4 20.32 -6.03 11.14
N ASN A 5 21.13 -6.93 10.60
CA ASN A 5 20.74 -7.81 9.51
C ASN A 5 19.64 -8.75 10.03
N LEU A 6 18.39 -8.44 9.71
CA LEU A 6 17.30 -9.41 9.81
C LEU A 6 17.31 -10.25 8.53
N THR A 7 17.96 -11.41 8.59
CA THR A 7 17.76 -12.49 7.62
C THR A 7 16.36 -13.07 7.82
N LEU A 8 15.50 -12.96 6.80
CA LEU A 8 14.20 -13.62 6.73
C LEU A 8 14.25 -14.80 5.73
N PRO A 9 13.34 -15.79 5.88
CA PRO A 9 13.49 -17.10 5.27
C PRO A 9 13.35 -17.08 3.74
N THR A 10 14.06 -18.01 3.13
CA THR A 10 14.15 -18.25 1.68
C THR A 10 12.78 -18.57 1.07
N GLY A 11 12.28 -17.72 0.17
CA GLY A 11 11.03 -17.98 -0.54
C GLY A 11 10.55 -16.95 -1.55
N PHE A 12 11.17 -15.77 -1.67
CA PHE A 12 10.73 -14.73 -2.61
C PHE A 12 11.90 -14.18 -3.44
N SER A 13 12.18 -14.84 -4.57
CA SER A 13 13.15 -14.37 -5.57
C SER A 13 12.51 -13.28 -6.43
N GLY A 14 12.54 -12.02 -5.97
CA GLY A 14 12.20 -10.88 -6.84
C GLY A 14 11.93 -9.55 -6.15
N CYS A 15 11.38 -9.56 -4.93
CA CYS A 15 11.07 -8.34 -4.20
C CYS A 15 12.08 -8.11 -3.08
N ARG A 16 13.07 -7.23 -3.32
CA ARG A 16 13.97 -6.74 -2.27
C ARG A 16 13.19 -5.74 -1.41
N TRP A 17 12.70 -6.19 -0.26
CA TRP A 17 12.15 -5.30 0.77
C TRP A 17 13.25 -4.33 1.22
N LEU A 18 13.09 -3.05 0.91
CA LEU A 18 13.98 -2.01 1.40
C LEU A 18 13.48 -1.59 2.78
N SER A 19 14.19 -2.00 3.83
CA SER A 19 14.15 -1.26 5.10
C SER A 19 14.64 0.16 4.80
N MET A 20 13.74 1.14 4.88
CA MET A 20 14.13 2.54 4.74
C MET A 20 14.53 3.07 6.12
N ASP A 21 15.81 2.90 6.47
CA ASP A 21 16.38 3.51 7.68
C ASP A 21 16.45 5.04 7.62
N LYS A 22 16.17 5.64 6.46
CA LYS A 22 16.26 7.09 6.27
C LYS A 22 15.37 7.56 5.12
N PHE A 23 14.43 8.44 5.45
CA PHE A 23 13.66 9.27 4.50
C PHE A 23 14.54 10.23 3.65
N GLU A 24 15.87 10.07 3.64
CA GLU A 24 16.80 10.98 3.00
C GLU A 24 16.90 10.77 1.48
N ARG A 25 16.45 9.63 0.93
CA ARG A 25 16.67 9.28 -0.48
C ARG A 25 15.36 9.01 -1.24
N PHE A 26 15.18 9.74 -2.33
CA PHE A 26 14.11 9.68 -3.31
C PHE A 26 14.68 9.27 -4.67
N GLY A 27 14.78 7.95 -4.91
CA GLY A 27 15.42 7.41 -6.14
C GLY A 27 16.85 7.90 -6.30
N ASP A 28 17.68 7.62 -5.29
CA ASP A 28 19.10 8.03 -5.16
C ASP A 28 19.38 9.54 -5.08
N ARG A 29 18.33 10.38 -5.08
CA ARG A 29 18.43 11.83 -4.92
C ARG A 29 17.89 12.28 -3.56
N PRO A 30 18.39 13.36 -2.95
CA PRO A 30 17.80 13.87 -1.72
C PRO A 30 16.35 14.32 -1.93
N VAL A 31 15.53 14.26 -0.87
CA VAL A 31 14.18 14.83 -0.90
C VAL A 31 14.28 16.32 -1.31
N PRO A 32 13.50 16.78 -2.32
CA PRO A 32 13.54 18.16 -2.78
C PRO A 32 13.36 19.15 -1.62
N VAL A 33 14.12 20.25 -1.61
CA VAL A 33 14.15 21.23 -0.50
C VAL A 33 12.74 21.68 -0.10
N ASN A 34 11.89 22.00 -1.07
CA ASN A 34 10.50 22.41 -0.83
C ASN A 34 9.57 21.32 -0.29
N LYS A 35 10.04 20.08 -0.17
CA LYS A 35 9.31 18.93 0.40
C LYS A 35 9.96 18.38 1.66
N GLN A 36 11.16 18.85 2.03
CA GLN A 36 11.86 18.36 3.23
C GLN A 36 11.07 18.64 4.51
N TRP A 37 10.27 19.71 4.53
CA TRP A 37 9.39 20.02 5.66
C TRP A 37 8.25 19.01 5.85
N LEU A 38 7.89 18.23 4.82
CA LEU A 38 6.89 17.16 4.90
C LEU A 38 7.45 15.87 5.53
N VAL A 39 8.77 15.76 5.65
CA VAL A 39 9.45 14.59 6.22
C VAL A 39 9.76 14.90 7.69
N PRO A 40 9.07 14.27 8.65
CA PRO A 40 9.34 14.51 10.05
C PRO A 40 10.75 14.01 10.38
N LYS A 41 11.58 14.87 10.99
CA LYS A 41 12.94 14.52 11.44
C LYS A 41 12.93 13.79 12.79
N SER A 42 11.86 13.95 13.55
CA SER A 42 11.60 13.31 14.85
C SER A 42 10.09 13.27 15.09
N GLY A 43 9.64 12.42 16.01
CA GLY A 43 8.24 12.30 16.39
C GLY A 43 7.94 10.98 17.09
N THR A 44 6.74 10.87 17.65
CA THR A 44 6.21 9.62 18.20
C THR A 44 5.32 8.97 17.15
N TYR A 45 5.70 7.78 16.70
CA TYR A 45 4.92 6.99 15.75
C TYR A 45 4.15 5.90 16.50
N PRO A 46 2.94 5.54 16.03
CA PRO A 46 2.20 4.42 16.62
C PRO A 46 3.02 3.14 16.49
N GLN A 47 3.15 2.41 17.60
CA GLN A 47 3.77 1.09 17.59
C GLN A 47 2.87 0.08 16.90
N GLY A 48 3.45 -1.02 16.43
CA GLY A 48 2.70 -2.12 15.83
C GLY A 48 2.28 -1.87 14.38
N PHE A 49 3.00 -1.01 13.66
CA PHE A 49 2.80 -0.81 12.22
C PHE A 49 4.12 -0.98 11.46
N GLU A 50 4.02 -1.63 10.31
CA GLU A 50 5.10 -1.76 9.33
C GLU A 50 4.72 -1.02 8.04
N VAL A 51 5.73 -0.42 7.41
CA VAL A 51 5.58 0.32 6.16
C VAL A 51 6.61 -0.20 5.17
N GLY A 52 6.15 -0.51 3.96
CA GLY A 52 6.99 -0.92 2.85
C GLY A 52 6.68 -0.09 1.62
N CYS A 53 7.68 0.19 0.79
CA CYS A 53 7.44 0.77 -0.53
C CYS A 53 8.34 0.12 -1.58
N VAL A 54 7.83 0.06 -2.80
CA VAL A 54 8.50 -0.61 -3.91
C VAL A 54 8.25 0.16 -5.21
N HIS A 55 9.20 0.03 -6.13
CA HIS A 55 9.04 0.48 -7.51
C HIS A 55 8.62 -0.72 -8.37
N VAL A 56 7.40 -0.66 -8.90
CA VAL A 56 6.76 -1.75 -9.67
C VAL A 56 6.46 -1.36 -11.12
N GLY A 57 7.33 -0.59 -11.78
CA GLY A 57 7.20 -0.36 -13.24
C GLY A 57 5.96 0.40 -13.74
N ILE A 58 5.05 0.88 -12.87
CA ILE A 58 3.91 1.74 -13.25
C ILE A 58 4.41 3.07 -13.86
N LYS A 59 5.55 3.56 -13.36
CA LYS A 59 6.20 4.78 -13.87
C LYS A 59 7.11 4.41 -15.05
N PRO A 60 7.38 5.34 -15.99
CA PRO A 60 8.38 5.14 -17.02
C PRO A 60 9.74 4.72 -16.44
N ALA A 61 10.50 3.89 -17.16
CA ALA A 61 11.78 3.34 -16.71
C ALA A 61 12.82 4.40 -16.30
N SER A 62 12.70 5.64 -16.82
CA SER A 62 13.54 6.77 -16.41
C SER A 62 13.29 7.27 -14.98
N LYS A 63 12.26 6.77 -14.29
CA LYS A 63 11.89 7.17 -12.93
C LYS A 63 11.97 5.98 -11.96
N SER A 64 13.06 5.90 -11.20
CA SER A 64 13.33 4.84 -10.20
C SER A 64 12.58 5.00 -8.86
N GLN A 65 11.74 6.02 -8.72
CA GLN A 65 11.07 6.30 -7.45
C GLN A 65 10.04 5.21 -7.13
N PRO A 66 9.95 4.77 -5.85
CA PRO A 66 8.84 3.92 -5.40
C PRO A 66 7.49 4.51 -5.83
N ASN A 67 6.59 3.63 -6.20
CA ASN A 67 5.29 4.01 -6.73
C ASN A 67 4.15 3.15 -6.18
N VAL A 68 4.47 2.15 -5.36
CA VAL A 68 3.54 1.45 -4.48
C VAL A 68 4.06 1.54 -3.06
N VAL A 69 3.15 1.74 -2.11
CA VAL A 69 3.40 1.74 -0.67
C VAL A 69 2.33 0.88 0.01
N SER A 70 2.74 0.15 1.04
CA SER A 70 1.85 -0.61 1.90
C SER A 70 2.13 -0.24 3.35
N ILE A 71 1.07 -0.11 4.14
CA ILE A 71 1.12 0.08 5.59
C ILE A 71 0.27 -1.02 6.19
N ARG A 72 0.81 -1.78 7.15
CA ARG A 72 0.08 -2.84 7.84
C ARG A 72 0.24 -2.75 9.35
N SER A 73 -0.79 -3.15 10.08
CA SER A 73 -0.67 -3.49 11.50
C SER A 73 0.09 -4.81 11.65
N THR A 74 0.95 -4.93 12.66
CA THR A 74 1.67 -6.17 13.03
C THR A 74 1.02 -6.90 14.20
N GLY A 75 0.02 -6.29 14.83
CA GLY A 75 -0.73 -6.88 15.94
C GLY A 75 -1.71 -7.98 15.48
N PRO A 76 -2.41 -8.60 16.45
CA PRO A 76 -3.47 -9.56 16.18
C PRO A 76 -4.56 -8.97 15.27
N LEU A 77 -5.02 -9.72 14.27
CA LEU A 77 -5.95 -9.22 13.25
C LEU A 77 -7.28 -8.72 13.85
N HIS A 78 -7.80 -9.41 14.86
CA HIS A 78 -9.06 -9.03 15.52
C HIS A 78 -9.00 -7.66 16.22
N LEU A 79 -7.79 -7.14 16.51
CA LEU A 79 -7.59 -5.80 17.05
C LEU A 79 -7.41 -4.73 15.96
N ALA A 80 -7.21 -5.14 14.71
CA ALA A 80 -7.06 -4.21 13.60
C ALA A 80 -8.43 -3.57 13.29
N SER A 81 -8.51 -2.26 13.47
CA SER A 81 -9.72 -1.48 13.19
C SER A 81 -9.39 -0.34 12.23
N ALA A 82 -10.30 -0.05 11.31
CA ALA A 82 -10.14 1.00 10.32
C ALA A 82 -11.41 1.84 10.15
N ALA A 83 -11.21 3.13 9.90
CA ALA A 83 -12.23 4.06 9.48
C ALA A 83 -11.67 4.94 8.37
N ALA A 84 -12.51 5.29 7.40
CA ALA A 84 -12.10 6.15 6.29
C ALA A 84 -13.23 7.10 5.89
N VAL A 85 -12.83 8.29 5.42
CA VAL A 85 -13.72 9.24 4.75
C VAL A 85 -13.34 9.30 3.29
N PHE A 86 -14.35 9.38 2.43
CA PHE A 86 -14.16 9.35 0.98
C PHE A 86 -14.65 10.63 0.34
N THR A 87 -14.13 10.93 -0.85
CA THR A 87 -14.61 12.07 -1.65
C THR A 87 -16.12 11.98 -1.92
N LYS A 88 -16.76 13.15 -1.99
CA LYS A 88 -18.17 13.32 -2.39
C LYS A 88 -18.32 13.55 -3.90
N ASN A 89 -17.24 13.49 -4.67
CA ASN A 89 -17.27 13.65 -6.12
C ASN A 89 -18.17 12.57 -6.77
N GLY A 90 -18.92 12.95 -7.81
CA GLY A 90 -19.79 12.06 -8.59
C GLY A 90 -19.06 11.00 -9.42
N PHE A 91 -17.75 11.16 -9.63
CA PHE A 91 -16.90 10.20 -10.35
C PHE A 91 -15.80 9.63 -9.44
N PRO A 92 -16.13 8.77 -8.46
CA PRO A 92 -15.14 8.16 -7.60
C PRO A 92 -14.21 7.21 -8.37
N ALA A 93 -12.97 7.07 -7.90
CA ALA A 93 -12.05 6.04 -8.39
C ALA A 93 -12.56 4.64 -8.04
N ALA A 94 -12.14 3.63 -8.81
CA ALA A 94 -12.47 2.24 -8.50
C ALA A 94 -12.06 1.83 -7.08
N SER A 95 -10.91 2.30 -6.60
CA SER A 95 -10.41 2.03 -5.24
C SER A 95 -11.30 2.56 -4.13
N ILE A 96 -12.04 3.65 -4.40
CA ILE A 96 -12.96 4.25 -3.42
C ILE A 96 -14.17 3.35 -3.23
N THR A 97 -14.72 2.82 -4.32
CA THR A 97 -15.85 1.88 -4.26
C THR A 97 -15.44 0.60 -3.53
N VAL A 98 -14.33 -0.01 -3.94
CA VAL A 98 -13.82 -1.24 -3.30
C VAL A 98 -13.54 -1.04 -1.81
N SER A 99 -12.85 0.04 -1.44
CA SER A 99 -12.53 0.30 -0.02
C SER A 99 -13.78 0.60 0.82
N LYS A 100 -14.82 1.21 0.25
CA LYS A 100 -16.12 1.39 0.92
C LYS A 100 -16.79 0.05 1.20
N GLU A 101 -16.82 -0.84 0.20
CA GLU A 101 -17.42 -2.18 0.32
C GLU A 101 -16.70 -3.00 1.39
N ILE A 102 -15.36 -2.96 1.42
CA ILE A 102 -14.55 -3.61 2.45
C ILE A 102 -14.89 -3.09 3.85
N LEU A 103 -14.96 -1.77 4.04
CA LEU A 103 -15.29 -1.18 5.36
C LEU A 103 -16.73 -1.48 5.78
N GLN A 104 -17.68 -1.50 4.85
CA GLN A 104 -19.08 -1.80 5.14
C GLN A 104 -19.28 -3.26 5.53
N SER A 105 -18.70 -4.19 4.77
CA SER A 105 -18.80 -5.63 5.04
C SER A 105 -18.11 -6.04 6.34
N SER A 106 -16.91 -5.49 6.58
CA SER A 106 -16.13 -5.76 7.80
C SER A 106 -16.61 -4.98 9.04
N LYS A 107 -17.49 -3.99 8.85
CA LYS A 107 -17.82 -2.97 9.86
C LYS A 107 -16.58 -2.28 10.45
N GLY A 108 -15.51 -2.20 9.67
CA GLY A 108 -14.22 -1.63 10.06
C GLY A 108 -13.33 -2.54 10.91
N HIS A 109 -13.69 -3.81 11.13
CA HIS A 109 -12.89 -4.76 11.92
C HIS A 109 -12.06 -5.70 11.03
N GLY A 110 -10.87 -6.12 11.45
CA GLY A 110 -10.04 -7.05 10.68
C GLY A 110 -9.46 -6.44 9.40
N VAL A 111 -9.43 -5.11 9.31
CA VAL A 111 -8.77 -4.38 8.20
C VAL A 111 -7.29 -4.21 8.56
N ARG A 112 -6.43 -5.06 8.02
CA ARG A 112 -5.02 -5.16 8.43
C ARG A 112 -4.19 -3.96 7.98
N GLY A 113 -4.57 -3.29 6.91
CA GLY A 113 -3.76 -2.21 6.37
C GLY A 113 -4.30 -1.57 5.12
N VAL A 114 -3.42 -0.80 4.47
CA VAL A 114 -3.71 -0.07 3.24
C VAL A 114 -2.57 -0.25 2.26
N ILE A 115 -2.90 -0.51 1.00
CA ILE A 115 -1.98 -0.46 -0.12
C ILE A 115 -2.34 0.71 -1.03
N ALA A 116 -1.34 1.48 -1.45
CA ALA A 116 -1.54 2.64 -2.30
C ALA A 116 -0.52 2.67 -3.44
N ASN A 117 -0.97 3.03 -4.64
CA ASN A 117 -0.09 3.33 -5.74
C ASN A 117 -0.18 4.81 -6.14
N SER A 118 0.85 5.26 -6.84
CA SER A 118 0.92 6.55 -7.52
C SER A 118 0.98 6.37 -9.04
N TRP A 119 0.88 7.48 -9.77
CA TRP A 119 0.96 7.58 -11.25
C TRP A 119 -0.30 7.17 -12.02
N CYS A 120 -1.05 6.17 -11.56
CA CYS A 120 -2.32 5.75 -12.15
C CYS A 120 -3.44 5.85 -11.11
N ALA A 121 -4.48 6.65 -11.40
CA ALA A 121 -5.61 6.83 -10.50
C ALA A 121 -6.67 5.73 -10.64
N ASN A 122 -6.67 4.95 -11.73
CA ASN A 122 -7.69 3.96 -12.05
C ASN A 122 -9.13 4.52 -11.85
N THR A 123 -9.34 5.75 -12.32
CA THR A 123 -10.63 6.43 -12.34
C THR A 123 -11.24 6.34 -13.73
N LEU A 124 -12.56 6.30 -13.83
CA LEU A 124 -13.29 6.24 -15.11
C LEU A 124 -12.94 4.99 -15.95
N THR A 125 -12.67 3.86 -15.29
CA THR A 125 -12.23 2.59 -15.90
C THR A 125 -13.30 1.50 -15.89
N GLY A 126 -14.51 1.81 -15.43
CA GLY A 126 -15.66 0.91 -15.43
C GLY A 126 -15.46 -0.33 -14.55
N VAL A 127 -16.20 -1.40 -14.88
CA VAL A 127 -16.22 -2.66 -14.11
C VAL A 127 -14.84 -3.30 -14.01
N THR A 128 -14.06 -3.25 -15.08
CA THR A 128 -12.72 -3.85 -15.06
C THR A 128 -11.76 -3.09 -14.15
N GLY A 129 -11.94 -1.78 -14.01
CA GLY A 129 -11.21 -1.00 -13.00
C GLY A 129 -11.55 -1.39 -11.56
N LEU A 130 -12.81 -1.76 -11.28
CA LEU A 130 -13.22 -2.30 -9.98
C LEU A 130 -12.54 -3.64 -9.71
N GLN A 131 -12.54 -4.54 -10.69
CA GLN A 131 -11.86 -5.84 -10.59
C GLN A 131 -10.35 -5.67 -10.34
N ASP A 132 -9.71 -4.72 -11.02
CA ASP A 132 -8.30 -4.37 -10.78
C ASP A 132 -8.06 -3.96 -9.33
N SER A 133 -8.88 -3.05 -8.80
CA SER A 133 -8.76 -2.59 -7.42
C SER A 133 -9.01 -3.71 -6.40
N SER A 134 -9.99 -4.58 -6.63
CA SER A 134 -10.23 -5.76 -5.78
C SER A 134 -9.06 -6.74 -5.82
N ALA A 135 -8.50 -7.01 -7.00
CA ALA A 135 -7.35 -7.91 -7.16
C ALA A 135 -6.12 -7.38 -6.39
N VAL A 136 -5.89 -6.07 -6.38
CA VAL A 136 -4.81 -5.47 -5.58
C VAL A 136 -5.07 -5.63 -4.07
N ALA A 137 -6.31 -5.42 -3.61
CA ALA A 137 -6.66 -5.62 -2.20
C ALA A 137 -6.43 -7.08 -1.76
N GLU A 138 -6.89 -8.04 -2.57
CA GLU A 138 -6.72 -9.47 -2.33
C GLU A 138 -5.25 -9.90 -2.39
N ALA A 139 -4.48 -9.39 -3.35
CA ALA A 139 -3.05 -9.67 -3.45
C ALA A 139 -2.29 -9.13 -2.22
N ALA A 140 -2.64 -7.95 -1.74
CA ALA A 140 -2.05 -7.37 -0.53
C ALA A 140 -2.38 -8.21 0.71
N GLY A 141 -3.63 -8.66 0.87
CA GLY A 141 -4.02 -9.55 1.96
C GLY A 141 -3.26 -10.88 1.92
N ARG A 142 -3.22 -11.54 0.74
CA ARG A 142 -2.54 -12.83 0.55
C ARG A 142 -1.03 -12.76 0.77
N SER A 143 -0.38 -11.69 0.32
CA SER A 143 1.08 -11.54 0.43
C SER A 143 1.58 -11.43 1.87
N LEU A 144 0.66 -11.23 2.83
CA LEU A 144 0.96 -11.03 4.24
C LEU A 144 0.44 -12.17 5.13
N ALA A 145 -0.22 -13.16 4.54
CA ALA A 145 -0.55 -14.43 5.20
C ALA A 145 0.75 -15.26 5.35
N ASP A 146 1.63 -14.83 6.25
CA ASP A 146 2.96 -15.39 6.54
C ASP A 146 2.87 -16.77 7.25
N GLY A 147 2.01 -17.68 6.80
CA GLY A 147 1.90 -19.05 7.32
C GLY A 147 1.55 -19.16 8.81
N ARG A 148 0.97 -18.12 9.43
CA ARG A 148 0.55 -18.16 10.83
C ARG A 148 -0.71 -19.04 10.99
N PRO A 149 -0.82 -19.81 12.10
CA PRO A 149 -1.90 -20.80 12.29
C PRO A 149 -3.27 -20.16 12.51
N ASP A 150 -3.31 -18.84 12.72
CA ASP A 150 -4.49 -18.09 13.10
C ASP A 150 -5.31 -17.70 11.85
N GLY A 151 -5.70 -18.69 11.03
CA GLY A 151 -6.78 -18.61 10.03
C GLY A 151 -6.98 -17.26 9.33
N GLU A 152 -5.96 -16.75 8.65
CA GLU A 152 -5.96 -15.38 8.12
C GLU A 152 -6.48 -15.23 6.68
N ASP A 153 -7.43 -16.08 6.29
CA ASP A 153 -8.08 -16.05 4.97
C ASP A 153 -8.95 -14.79 4.74
N SER A 154 -9.08 -13.90 5.74
CA SER A 154 -9.97 -12.72 5.70
C SER A 154 -9.28 -11.37 5.92
N ALA A 155 -7.94 -11.30 5.94
CA ALA A 155 -7.23 -10.03 6.15
C ALA A 155 -7.55 -9.04 5.00
N SER A 156 -8.38 -8.05 5.31
CA SER A 156 -8.81 -7.07 4.31
C SER A 156 -7.84 -5.90 4.26
N PHE A 157 -7.47 -5.50 3.03
CA PHE A 157 -6.66 -4.31 2.77
C PHE A 157 -7.49 -3.26 2.07
N LEU A 158 -7.41 -2.01 2.53
CA LEU A 158 -7.94 -0.90 1.74
C LEU A 158 -6.99 -0.57 0.60
N VAL A 159 -7.54 -0.08 -0.50
CA VAL A 159 -6.80 0.26 -1.70
C VAL A 159 -6.93 1.75 -2.01
N MET A 160 -5.83 2.37 -2.41
CA MET A 160 -5.81 3.77 -2.81
C MET A 160 -5.02 3.96 -4.11
N HIS A 161 -5.59 4.72 -5.05
CA HIS A 161 -4.96 5.00 -6.32
C HIS A 161 -4.89 6.52 -6.54
N THR A 162 -3.74 7.01 -7.00
CA THR A 162 -3.57 8.42 -7.38
C THR A 162 -2.72 8.58 -8.63
N GLY A 163 -3.03 9.59 -9.45
CA GLY A 163 -2.32 9.88 -10.68
C GLY A 163 -3.25 10.22 -11.83
N VAL A 164 -2.89 9.80 -13.04
CA VAL A 164 -3.66 10.07 -14.25
C VAL A 164 -4.93 9.21 -14.27
N GLY A 165 -6.08 9.84 -14.54
CA GLY A 165 -7.37 9.17 -14.72
C GLY A 165 -7.62 8.70 -16.15
N GLY A 166 -8.68 7.90 -16.34
CA GLY A 166 -9.05 7.36 -17.66
C GLY A 166 -8.10 6.28 -18.20
N LYS A 167 -7.20 5.77 -17.36
CA LYS A 167 -6.27 4.68 -17.69
C LYS A 167 -6.42 3.57 -16.66
N ARG A 168 -6.45 2.34 -17.13
CA ARG A 168 -6.46 1.14 -16.27
C ARG A 168 -5.14 0.99 -15.52
N LEU A 169 -5.25 0.36 -14.37
CA LEU A 169 -4.11 0.00 -13.55
C LEU A 169 -3.33 -1.13 -14.24
N PRO A 170 -2.00 -1.03 -14.43
CA PRO A 170 -1.22 -2.15 -14.92
C PRO A 170 -1.06 -3.16 -13.78
N ILE A 171 -1.95 -4.16 -13.72
CA ILE A 171 -1.99 -5.15 -12.64
C ILE A 171 -0.78 -6.07 -12.64
N GLY A 172 -0.29 -6.53 -13.81
CA GLY A 172 0.83 -7.47 -13.85
C GLY A 172 2.08 -7.03 -13.08
N PRO A 173 2.46 -5.74 -13.15
CA PRO A 173 3.55 -5.23 -12.33
C PRO A 173 3.28 -5.05 -10.83
N ILE A 174 2.02 -4.85 -10.38
CA ILE A 174 1.63 -4.50 -9.00
C ILE A 174 1.45 -5.75 -8.14
#